data_AF-A0A7K2EUK7-F1
#
_entry.id   AF-A0A7K2EUK7-F1
#
_cell.length_a   1.000
_cell.length_b   1.000
_cell.length_c   1.000
_cell.angle_alpha   90.00
_cell.angle_beta   90.00
_cell.angle_gamma   90.00
#
_symmetry.space_group_name_H-M   'P 1'
#
loop_
_entity.id
_entity.type
_entity.pdbx_description
1 polymer ?
#
loop_
_entity_poly.entity_id
_entity_poly.type
_entity_poly.pdbx_seq_one_letter_code
_entity_poly.pdbx_strand_id
1 'polypeptide(L)'
;MGNRGRRRGAPDTDPSLPTGSRPTTSRSLPTRAERRKLARKVKRRRRRSAIKEIPLLVLVALLIALVLKTFLVQAFVIPSGSMEQTIRIGDRVLVDKLTPWFGSEPRRGDVVVFKDPGGWLQQETTATEDPPAGVKQIKELLTFIGLLPSEDEQDLIKRVVAVGGDTVKCCGTDGRLTVNGVALDEPYLNPGDVPSTLKFEVKVPEGRIFVMGDHRSNSADSRFHLDKPGQGTVSEDEVVGRAVVIAWPFGHWRRLEEPGTYASVPEGSAGATAGRAPSNSVSSQDRNGMVLLPTPAELPLVMGVVGLRRIGRGRWHGVRSGCGGFGGRRTIRTRRTRGPAYERRGPGGCGE
;
A
#
# COMPACT_ATOMS: atom_id res chain seq x y z
N MET A 1 25.04 69.21 48.34
CA MET A 1 25.68 70.39 47.68
C MET A 1 25.52 70.21 46.17
N GLY A 2 24.66 70.95 45.46
CA GLY A 2 24.86 72.33 45.00
C GLY A 2 25.72 72.29 43.72
N ASN A 3 25.21 72.49 42.50
CA ASN A 3 24.84 73.80 41.91
C ASN A 3 24.12 73.52 40.56
N ARG A 4 22.82 73.77 40.37
CA ARG A 4 22.19 75.00 39.82
C ARG A 4 23.04 75.82 38.84
N GLY A 5 22.55 75.95 37.61
CA GLY A 5 23.08 76.84 36.59
C GLY A 5 22.22 76.93 35.32
N ARG A 6 20.92 77.17 35.45
CA ARG A 6 20.03 77.56 34.34
C ARG A 6 20.30 79.04 34.02
N ARG A 7 20.66 79.38 32.78
CA ARG A 7 20.54 80.76 32.26
C ARG A 7 19.34 80.84 31.31
N ARG A 8 18.59 81.93 31.44
CA ARG A 8 17.35 82.29 30.73
C ARG A 8 17.54 83.72 30.19
N GLY A 9 17.10 83.98 28.96
CA GLY A 9 17.01 85.31 28.32
C GLY A 9 18.26 85.69 27.50
N ALA A 10 18.20 86.23 26.28
CA ALA A 10 17.17 87.06 25.64
C ALA A 10 17.28 86.99 24.07
N PRO A 11 16.68 87.90 23.26
CA PRO A 11 15.55 87.60 22.38
C PRO A 11 15.84 87.73 20.86
N ASP A 12 14.84 87.30 20.08
CA ASP A 12 14.51 87.62 18.68
C ASP A 12 15.63 88.02 17.70
N THR A 13 15.82 87.13 16.73
CA THR A 13 15.99 87.54 15.33
C THR A 13 15.55 86.38 14.46
N ASP A 14 14.35 86.51 13.88
CA ASP A 14 13.94 85.74 12.70
C ASP A 14 15.01 85.93 11.61
N PRO A 15 15.36 84.87 10.88
CA PRO A 15 14.82 84.88 9.52
C PRO A 15 14.43 83.50 8.99
N SER A 16 13.35 83.53 8.21
CA SER A 16 13.11 82.69 7.03
C SER A 16 12.94 81.19 7.24
N LEU A 17 11.69 80.76 7.13
CA LEU A 17 11.27 79.41 6.78
C LEU A 17 12.09 78.86 5.59
N PRO A 18 12.79 77.71 5.72
CA PRO A 18 13.21 76.96 4.56
C PRO A 18 12.06 76.06 4.11
N THR A 19 11.52 76.43 2.95
CA THR A 19 10.73 75.62 2.04
C THR A 19 11.17 74.15 2.02
N GLY A 20 10.19 73.24 2.03
CA GLY A 20 10.37 71.80 2.21
C GLY A 20 11.52 71.16 1.43
N SER A 21 12.49 70.63 2.16
CA SER A 21 13.42 69.64 1.65
C SER A 21 12.77 68.26 1.74
N ARG A 22 12.13 67.84 0.64
CA ARG A 22 11.85 66.41 0.41
C ARG A 22 13.20 65.69 0.41
N PRO A 23 13.47 64.68 1.26
CA PRO A 23 14.72 63.96 1.19
C PRO A 23 14.70 63.15 -0.10
N THR A 24 15.25 63.73 -1.16
CA THR A 24 15.60 63.04 -2.40
C THR A 24 16.90 62.29 -2.13
N THR A 25 16.86 61.28 -1.26
CA THR A 25 17.90 60.25 -1.29
C THR A 25 17.69 59.49 -2.59
N SER A 26 18.39 59.93 -3.63
CA SER A 26 18.60 59.15 -4.84
C SER A 26 19.12 57.78 -4.41
N ARG A 27 18.27 56.76 -4.50
CA ARG A 27 18.75 55.37 -4.39
C ARG A 27 19.68 55.15 -5.56
N SER A 28 20.97 55.33 -5.34
CA SER A 28 22.02 55.02 -6.31
C SER A 28 21.78 53.60 -6.82
N LEU A 29 21.56 53.46 -8.13
CA LEU A 29 21.36 52.14 -8.72
C LEU A 29 22.63 51.32 -8.49
N PRO A 30 22.50 50.08 -7.98
CA PRO A 30 23.66 49.29 -7.60
C PRO A 30 24.54 49.02 -8.83
N THR A 31 25.84 49.20 -8.64
CA THR A 31 26.84 49.08 -9.69
C THR A 31 26.87 47.65 -10.26
N ARG A 32 27.40 47.48 -11.48
CA ARG A 32 27.48 46.16 -12.15
C ARG A 32 28.23 45.13 -11.29
N ALA A 33 29.23 45.58 -10.53
CA ALA A 33 30.00 44.75 -9.60
C ALA A 33 29.17 44.33 -8.37
N GLU A 34 28.38 45.23 -7.78
CA GLU A 34 27.48 44.92 -6.67
C GLU A 34 26.36 43.96 -7.09
N ARG A 35 25.78 44.16 -8.27
CA ARG A 35 24.79 43.22 -8.83
C ARG A 35 25.38 41.82 -9.00
N ARG A 36 26.64 41.70 -9.46
CA ARG A 36 27.35 40.41 -9.57
C ARG A 36 27.62 39.78 -8.19
N LYS A 37 28.03 40.57 -7.19
CA LYS A 37 28.26 40.08 -5.81
C LYS A 37 26.95 39.61 -5.17
N LEU A 38 25.85 40.37 -5.32
CA LEU A 38 24.52 40.00 -4.85
C LEU A 38 24.01 38.73 -5.53
N ALA A 39 24.15 38.61 -6.86
CA ALA A 39 23.77 37.40 -7.59
C ALA A 39 24.55 36.16 -7.11
N ARG A 40 25.86 36.29 -6.85
CA ARG A 40 26.68 35.20 -6.27
C ARG A 40 26.24 34.83 -4.85
N LYS A 41 25.91 35.82 -4.01
CA LYS A 41 25.43 35.61 -2.63
C LYS A 41 24.06 34.90 -2.61
N VAL A 42 23.16 35.28 -3.50
CA VAL A 42 21.86 34.61 -3.72
C VAL A 42 22.06 33.18 -4.22
N LYS A 43 22.92 32.96 -5.22
CA LYS A 43 23.23 31.60 -5.73
C LYS A 43 23.82 30.69 -4.65
N ARG A 44 24.70 31.21 -3.79
CA ARG A 44 25.31 30.46 -2.66
C ARG A 44 24.28 30.15 -1.55
N ARG A 45 23.39 31.09 -1.24
CA ARG A 45 22.27 30.84 -0.29
C ARG A 45 21.30 29.80 -0.84
N ARG A 46 20.93 29.87 -2.12
CA ARG A 46 20.06 28.88 -2.77
C ARG A 46 20.70 27.49 -2.81
N ARG A 47 22.00 27.38 -3.10
CA ARG A 47 22.74 26.10 -3.01
C ARG A 47 22.77 25.53 -1.60
N ARG A 48 22.97 26.36 -0.57
CA ARG A 48 22.92 25.92 0.83
C ARG A 48 21.53 25.50 1.29
N SER A 49 20.46 26.14 0.78
CA SER A 49 19.07 25.72 1.00
C SER A 49 18.81 24.37 0.33
N ALA A 50 19.19 24.23 -0.93
CA ALA A 50 19.02 22.98 -1.68
C ALA A 50 19.76 21.80 -1.04
N ILE A 51 20.99 22.00 -0.54
CA ILE A 51 21.75 20.95 0.17
C ILE A 51 21.08 20.53 1.49
N LYS A 52 20.21 21.38 2.09
CA LYS A 52 19.44 21.04 3.30
C LYS A 52 18.05 20.47 3.01
N GLU A 53 17.39 20.97 1.97
CA GLU A 53 16.05 20.54 1.56
C GLU A 53 16.07 19.18 0.85
N ILE A 54 17.11 18.88 0.05
CA ILE A 54 17.22 17.61 -0.66
C ILE A 54 17.29 16.42 0.30
N PRO A 55 18.14 16.40 1.36
CA PRO A 55 18.16 15.30 2.33
C PRO A 55 16.83 15.11 3.06
N LEU A 56 16.14 16.21 3.41
CA LEU A 56 14.84 16.13 4.07
C LEU A 56 13.79 15.51 3.14
N LEU A 57 13.74 15.93 1.88
CA LEU A 57 12.83 15.35 0.89
C LEU A 57 13.14 13.88 0.62
N VAL A 58 14.42 13.52 0.53
CA VAL A 58 14.85 12.12 0.39
C VAL A 58 14.46 11.31 1.62
N LEU A 59 14.66 11.84 2.83
CA LEU A 59 14.26 11.17 4.07
C LEU A 59 12.74 10.96 4.14
N VAL A 60 11.94 11.97 3.80
CA VAL A 60 10.48 11.85 3.76
C VAL A 60 10.04 10.84 2.71
N ALA A 61 10.65 10.85 1.52
CA ALA A 61 10.37 9.85 0.49
C ALA A 61 10.73 8.43 0.94
N LEU A 62 11.86 8.26 1.63
CA LEU A 62 12.27 6.97 2.21
C LEU A 62 11.34 6.52 3.33
N LEU A 63 10.86 7.43 4.20
CA LEU A 63 9.88 7.12 5.23
C LEU A 63 8.53 6.71 4.63
N ILE A 64 8.06 7.43 3.60
CA ILE A 64 6.85 7.06 2.87
C ILE A 64 7.04 5.69 2.21
N ALA A 65 8.16 5.47 1.51
CA ALA A 65 8.46 4.17 0.90
C ALA A 65 8.52 3.04 1.94
N LEU A 66 9.11 3.29 3.11
CA LEU A 66 9.15 2.34 4.23
C LEU A 66 7.73 2.02 4.71
N VAL A 67 6.89 3.04 4.95
CA VAL A 67 5.49 2.86 5.36
C VAL A 67 4.68 2.12 4.29
N LEU A 68 4.82 2.48 3.02
CA LEU A 68 4.15 1.79 1.91
C LEU A 68 4.60 0.33 1.80
N LYS A 69 5.90 0.05 1.99
CA LYS A 69 6.46 -1.31 2.00
C LYS A 69 5.97 -2.12 3.19
N THR A 70 5.92 -1.53 4.38
CA THR A 70 5.51 -2.25 5.60
C THR A 70 3.99 -2.43 5.68
N PHE A 71 3.21 -1.50 5.12
CA PHE A 71 1.79 -1.41 5.42
C PHE A 71 0.85 -1.42 4.21
N LEU A 72 1.28 -1.51 2.95
CA LEU A 72 0.29 -1.41 1.86
C LEU A 72 0.21 -2.64 0.98
N VAL A 73 1.17 -2.88 0.09
CA VAL A 73 0.96 -3.91 -0.94
C VAL A 73 2.29 -4.40 -1.48
N GLN A 74 2.50 -5.72 -1.48
CA GLN A 74 3.57 -6.33 -2.27
C GLN A 74 2.97 -6.92 -3.55
N ALA A 75 3.61 -6.68 -4.68
CA ALA A 75 3.27 -7.31 -5.94
C ALA A 75 4.14 -8.56 -6.13
N PHE A 76 3.50 -9.71 -6.34
CA PHE A 76 4.17 -10.97 -6.67
C PHE A 76 3.87 -11.33 -8.12
N VAL A 77 4.87 -11.84 -8.83
CA VAL A 77 4.70 -12.42 -10.16
C VAL A 77 4.43 -13.91 -9.97
N ILE A 78 3.41 -14.46 -10.62
CA ILE A 78 3.06 -15.87 -10.47
C ILE A 78 3.79 -16.72 -11.51
N PRO A 79 4.72 -17.60 -11.09
CA PRO A 79 5.50 -18.40 -12.03
C PRO A 79 4.81 -19.70 -12.46
N SER A 80 3.82 -20.19 -11.70
CA SER A 80 3.22 -21.51 -11.89
C SER A 80 1.71 -21.49 -12.18
N GLY A 81 1.24 -22.52 -12.90
CA GLY A 81 -0.16 -22.68 -13.31
C GLY A 81 -1.07 -23.38 -12.29
N SER A 82 -0.63 -23.54 -11.04
CA SER A 82 -1.42 -24.29 -10.03
C SER A 82 -2.72 -23.60 -9.59
N MET A 83 -2.83 -22.30 -9.89
CA MET A 83 -4.03 -21.48 -9.67
C MET A 83 -4.70 -21.07 -10.99
N GLU A 84 -4.34 -21.74 -12.11
CA GLU A 84 -4.93 -21.47 -13.42
C GLU A 84 -6.45 -21.62 -13.39
N GLN A 85 -7.16 -20.87 -14.24
CA GLN A 85 -8.57 -20.44 -14.13
C GLN A 85 -8.80 -19.23 -13.20
N THR A 86 -8.13 -19.15 -12.05
CA THR A 86 -8.24 -17.99 -11.15
C THR A 86 -7.13 -16.97 -11.37
N ILE A 87 -5.89 -17.44 -11.51
CA ILE A 87 -4.69 -16.63 -11.70
C ILE A 87 -3.84 -17.29 -12.78
N ARG A 88 -3.45 -16.52 -13.78
CA ARG A 88 -2.68 -17.03 -14.92
C ARG A 88 -1.19 -16.88 -14.68
N ILE A 89 -0.41 -17.69 -15.38
CA ILE A 89 1.06 -17.59 -15.37
C ILE A 89 1.46 -16.20 -15.87
N GLY A 90 2.31 -15.51 -15.12
CA GLY A 90 2.79 -14.16 -15.41
C GLY A 90 1.91 -13.02 -14.88
N ASP A 91 0.76 -13.33 -14.25
CA ASP A 91 -0.06 -12.32 -13.57
C ASP A 91 0.73 -11.70 -12.40
N ARG A 92 0.50 -10.40 -12.17
CA ARG A 92 1.03 -9.70 -11.00
C ARG A 92 -0.07 -9.49 -9.99
N VAL A 93 0.05 -10.15 -8.86
CA VAL A 93 -0.96 -10.17 -7.81
C VAL A 93 -0.52 -9.24 -6.68
N LEU A 94 -1.43 -8.35 -6.29
CA LEU A 94 -1.28 -7.49 -5.14
C LEU A 94 -1.74 -8.25 -3.89
N VAL A 95 -0.81 -8.38 -2.95
CA VAL A 95 -1.02 -9.04 -1.67
C VAL A 95 -1.17 -8.00 -0.57
N ASP A 96 -2.28 -8.10 0.15
CA ASP A 96 -2.58 -7.32 1.33
C ASP A 96 -1.84 -7.91 2.53
N LYS A 97 -0.75 -7.23 2.93
CA LYS A 97 0.07 -7.56 4.10
C LYS A 97 -0.45 -6.95 5.40
N LEU A 98 -1.52 -6.16 5.35
CA LEU A 98 -2.13 -5.59 6.55
C LEU A 98 -2.94 -6.63 7.32
N THR A 99 -3.53 -7.58 6.60
CA THR A 99 -4.42 -8.61 7.17
C THR A 99 -3.77 -9.33 8.38
N PRO A 100 -2.54 -9.87 8.29
CA PRO A 100 -1.93 -10.55 9.44
C PRO A 100 -1.52 -9.59 10.58
N TRP A 101 -1.08 -8.36 10.27
CA TRP A 101 -0.64 -7.40 11.30
C TRP A 101 -1.82 -6.93 12.17
N PHE A 102 -3.00 -6.76 11.58
CA PHE A 102 -4.20 -6.38 12.33
C PHE A 102 -4.95 -7.56 12.94
N GLY A 103 -4.33 -8.75 13.00
CA GLY A 103 -4.95 -9.95 13.59
C GLY A 103 -6.11 -10.50 12.77
N SER A 104 -6.16 -10.23 11.47
CA SER A 104 -7.11 -10.88 10.59
C SER A 104 -6.52 -12.20 10.10
N GLU A 105 -7.07 -13.30 10.59
CA GLU A 105 -6.69 -14.65 10.22
C GLU A 105 -7.20 -14.98 8.80
N PRO A 106 -6.49 -15.84 8.05
CA PRO A 106 -6.96 -16.32 6.76
C PRO A 106 -8.30 -17.03 6.90
N ARG A 107 -9.24 -16.74 6.00
CA ARG A 107 -10.57 -17.36 5.99
C ARG A 107 -10.68 -18.41 4.90
N ARG A 108 -11.68 -19.29 5.04
CA ARG A 108 -12.05 -20.24 3.99
C ARG A 108 -12.31 -19.49 2.69
N GLY A 109 -11.78 -19.97 1.58
CA GLY A 109 -11.91 -19.33 0.27
C GLY A 109 -10.93 -18.20 -0.02
N ASP A 110 -10.18 -17.68 0.96
CA ASP A 110 -9.12 -16.70 0.70
C ASP A 110 -8.03 -17.31 -0.18
N VAL A 111 -7.46 -16.51 -1.09
CA VAL A 111 -6.24 -16.87 -1.80
C VAL A 111 -5.06 -16.26 -1.05
N VAL A 112 -4.15 -17.09 -0.58
CA VAL A 112 -3.03 -16.67 0.28
C VAL A 112 -1.71 -16.94 -0.39
N VAL A 113 -0.74 -16.06 -0.13
CA VAL A 113 0.67 -16.27 -0.40
C VAL A 113 1.35 -16.64 0.90
N PHE A 114 2.10 -17.75 0.92
CA PHE A 114 2.78 -18.25 2.10
C PHE A 114 4.16 -18.80 1.73
N LYS A 115 5.08 -18.82 2.71
CA LYS A 115 6.40 -19.40 2.54
C LYS A 115 6.34 -20.92 2.62
N ASP A 116 7.17 -21.62 1.84
CA ASP A 116 7.27 -23.08 1.91
C ASP A 116 7.55 -23.55 3.37
N PRO A 117 6.63 -24.33 3.98
CA PRO A 117 6.73 -24.75 5.38
C PRO A 117 7.77 -25.88 5.63
N GLY A 118 8.46 -26.35 4.58
CA GLY A 118 9.54 -27.35 4.77
C GLY A 118 9.71 -28.32 3.60
N GLY A 119 10.03 -27.79 2.42
CA GLY A 119 10.41 -28.57 1.24
C GLY A 119 9.23 -29.14 0.48
N TRP A 120 8.16 -28.35 0.33
CA TRP A 120 7.10 -28.60 -0.64
C TRP A 120 7.61 -28.37 -2.07
N LEU A 121 8.56 -27.44 -2.23
CA LEU A 121 9.23 -27.16 -3.49
C LEU A 121 10.49 -28.03 -3.62
N GLN A 122 10.36 -29.24 -4.17
CA GLN A 122 11.51 -30.14 -4.38
C GLN A 122 12.21 -29.95 -5.73
N GLN A 123 11.68 -29.10 -6.63
CA GLN A 123 12.10 -29.06 -8.04
C GLN A 123 12.19 -27.66 -8.69
N GLU A 124 11.97 -26.55 -7.96
CA GLU A 124 11.99 -25.21 -8.56
C GLU A 124 13.09 -24.28 -8.02
N THR A 125 14.18 -24.81 -7.46
CA THR A 125 15.46 -24.06 -7.46
C THR A 125 16.01 -24.04 -8.88
N THR A 126 15.39 -23.28 -9.78
CA THR A 126 16.11 -22.78 -10.94
C THR A 126 17.19 -21.87 -10.38
N ALA A 127 18.43 -22.36 -10.36
CA ALA A 127 19.59 -21.56 -9.99
C ALA A 127 19.64 -20.32 -10.90
N THR A 128 18.98 -19.25 -10.49
CA THR A 128 19.11 -17.96 -11.13
C THR A 128 20.55 -17.53 -10.86
N GLU A 129 21.37 -17.59 -11.91
CA GLU A 129 22.81 -17.31 -11.87
C GLU A 129 23.09 -16.08 -11.00
N ASP A 130 23.95 -16.25 -9.98
CA ASP A 130 24.34 -15.17 -9.08
C ASP A 130 24.82 -13.97 -9.91
N PRO A 131 24.09 -12.85 -9.92
CA PRO A 131 24.52 -11.69 -10.69
C PRO A 131 25.85 -11.17 -10.11
N PRO A 132 26.71 -10.52 -10.93
CA PRO A 132 27.97 -9.95 -10.45
C PRO A 132 27.74 -9.10 -9.19
N ALA A 133 28.66 -9.14 -8.22
CA ALA A 133 28.46 -8.57 -6.87
C ALA A 133 27.91 -7.13 -6.86
N GLY A 134 28.27 -6.30 -7.84
CA GLY A 134 27.72 -4.93 -7.98
C GLY A 134 26.26 -4.87 -8.42
N VAL A 135 25.80 -5.79 -9.28
CA VAL A 135 24.40 -5.90 -9.71
C VAL A 135 23.54 -6.50 -8.61
N LYS A 136 24.07 -7.45 -7.83
CA LYS A 136 23.38 -8.02 -6.66
C LYS A 136 23.06 -6.94 -5.62
N GLN A 137 24.02 -6.08 -5.28
CA GLN A 137 23.81 -4.98 -4.32
C GLN A 137 22.78 -3.95 -4.83
N ILE A 138 22.79 -3.66 -6.15
CA ILE A 138 21.79 -2.77 -6.74
C ILE A 138 20.42 -3.43 -6.75
N LYS A 139 20.31 -4.73 -7.09
CA LYS A 139 19.06 -5.49 -7.01
C LYS A 139 18.55 -5.54 -5.57
N GLU A 140 19.38 -5.93 -4.61
CA GLU A 140 19.04 -5.94 -3.19
C GLU A 140 18.61 -4.56 -2.71
N LEU A 141 19.31 -3.49 -3.10
CA LEU A 141 18.89 -2.13 -2.77
C LEU A 141 17.56 -1.79 -3.43
N LEU A 142 17.35 -2.12 -4.71
CA LEU A 142 16.11 -1.88 -5.46
C LEU A 142 14.93 -2.67 -4.89
N THR A 143 15.14 -3.94 -4.52
CA THR A 143 14.17 -4.78 -3.81
C THR A 143 13.94 -4.27 -2.39
N PHE A 144 14.99 -3.82 -1.70
CA PHE A 144 14.90 -3.21 -0.38
C PHE A 144 14.07 -1.93 -0.41
N ILE A 145 14.24 -1.08 -1.43
CA ILE A 145 13.43 0.13 -1.64
C ILE A 145 12.11 -0.13 -2.41
N GLY A 146 11.78 -1.39 -2.70
CA GLY A 146 10.50 -1.79 -3.31
C GLY A 146 10.31 -1.43 -4.78
N LEU A 147 11.40 -1.11 -5.49
CA LEU A 147 11.39 -0.85 -6.94
C LEU A 147 11.56 -2.13 -7.78
N LEU A 148 12.02 -3.22 -7.18
CA LEU A 148 12.05 -4.55 -7.79
C LEU A 148 11.21 -5.56 -6.99
N PRO A 149 10.48 -6.48 -7.66
CA PRO A 149 9.85 -7.61 -6.99
C PRO A 149 10.93 -8.48 -6.33
N SER A 150 10.66 -9.00 -5.13
CA SER A 150 11.51 -10.02 -4.54
C SER A 150 11.19 -11.34 -5.24
N GLU A 151 12.17 -11.87 -5.99
CA GLU A 151 12.11 -13.20 -6.61
C GLU A 151 12.55 -14.24 -5.56
N ASP A 152 11.85 -14.25 -4.43
CA ASP A 152 12.10 -15.23 -3.39
C ASP A 152 11.40 -16.51 -3.86
N GLU A 153 12.15 -17.44 -4.45
CA GLU A 153 11.68 -18.68 -5.10
C GLU A 153 10.92 -19.65 -4.16
N GLN A 154 10.59 -19.24 -2.93
CA GLN A 154 9.96 -20.07 -1.89
C GLN A 154 8.54 -19.61 -1.52
N ASP A 155 8.00 -18.59 -2.19
CA ASP A 155 6.63 -18.12 -1.95
C ASP A 155 5.64 -18.89 -2.83
N LEU A 156 4.64 -19.51 -2.20
CA LEU A 156 3.58 -20.29 -2.82
C LEU A 156 2.25 -19.54 -2.76
N ILE A 157 1.42 -19.65 -3.80
CA ILE A 157 0.05 -19.11 -3.82
C ILE A 157 -0.96 -20.24 -3.94
N LYS A 158 -1.92 -20.31 -2.99
CA LYS A 158 -2.98 -21.33 -2.96
C LYS A 158 -4.27 -20.75 -2.36
N ARG A 159 -5.39 -21.46 -2.51
CA ARG A 159 -6.66 -21.16 -1.84
C ARG A 159 -6.76 -21.88 -0.51
N VAL A 160 -7.18 -21.17 0.54
CA VAL A 160 -7.55 -21.74 1.83
C VAL A 160 -8.84 -22.51 1.69
N VAL A 161 -8.81 -23.81 1.95
CA VAL A 161 -10.00 -24.66 1.91
C VAL A 161 -10.60 -24.85 3.30
N ALA A 162 -9.74 -24.95 4.32
CA ALA A 162 -10.13 -25.15 5.70
C ALA A 162 -9.15 -24.42 6.65
N VAL A 163 -9.67 -23.96 7.77
CA VAL A 163 -8.95 -23.20 8.81
C VAL A 163 -8.92 -23.98 10.12
N GLY A 164 -8.25 -23.46 11.16
CA GLY A 164 -8.18 -24.09 12.47
C GLY A 164 -9.53 -24.60 12.98
N GLY A 165 -9.54 -25.85 13.47
CA GLY A 165 -10.74 -26.51 14.00
C GLY A 165 -11.60 -27.23 12.95
N ASP A 166 -11.41 -26.95 11.65
CA ASP A 166 -12.16 -27.62 10.58
C ASP A 166 -11.70 -29.07 10.34
N THR A 167 -12.62 -29.89 9.85
CA THR A 167 -12.31 -31.19 9.25
C THR A 167 -12.59 -31.14 7.76
N VAL A 168 -11.54 -31.30 6.95
CA VAL A 168 -11.63 -31.42 5.49
C VAL A 168 -11.46 -32.86 5.06
N LYS A 169 -12.31 -33.32 4.14
CA LYS A 169 -12.30 -34.70 3.66
C LYS A 169 -12.58 -34.76 2.17
N CYS A 170 -11.74 -35.50 1.44
CA CYS A 170 -12.03 -35.87 0.06
C CYS A 170 -12.11 -37.40 -0.13
N CYS A 171 -13.07 -37.91 -0.89
CA CYS A 171 -14.26 -37.22 -1.39
C CYS A 171 -15.51 -37.94 -0.87
N GLY A 172 -16.58 -37.17 -0.66
CA GLY A 172 -17.87 -37.68 -0.24
C GLY A 172 -18.46 -38.66 -1.25
N THR A 173 -19.66 -39.17 -0.95
CA THR A 173 -20.36 -40.12 -1.83
C THR A 173 -20.70 -39.53 -3.21
N ASP A 174 -20.79 -38.22 -3.30
CA ASP A 174 -21.04 -37.44 -4.51
C ASP A 174 -19.76 -37.00 -5.23
N GLY A 175 -18.59 -37.47 -4.77
CA GLY A 175 -17.28 -37.10 -5.34
C GLY A 175 -16.82 -35.69 -4.98
N ARG A 176 -17.55 -34.97 -4.11
CA ARG A 176 -17.21 -33.59 -3.73
C ARG A 176 -16.31 -33.55 -2.49
N LEU A 177 -15.54 -32.48 -2.38
CA LEU A 177 -14.80 -32.15 -1.18
C LEU A 177 -15.79 -31.74 -0.09
N THR A 178 -15.55 -32.18 1.14
CA THR A 178 -16.41 -31.82 2.28
C THR A 178 -15.60 -31.10 3.34
N VAL A 179 -16.17 -30.03 3.91
CA VAL A 179 -15.61 -29.32 5.07
C VAL A 179 -16.67 -29.31 6.16
N ASN A 180 -16.33 -29.80 7.35
CA ASN A 180 -17.25 -29.99 8.48
C ASN A 180 -18.53 -30.75 8.10
N GLY A 181 -18.41 -31.71 7.18
CA GLY A 181 -19.52 -32.53 6.66
C GLY A 181 -20.36 -31.87 5.56
N VAL A 182 -20.12 -30.61 5.21
CA VAL A 182 -20.80 -29.91 4.13
C VAL A 182 -20.05 -30.12 2.82
N ALA A 183 -20.74 -30.63 1.80
CA ALA A 183 -20.18 -30.79 0.46
C ALA A 183 -20.04 -29.42 -0.24
N LEU A 184 -18.84 -29.12 -0.72
CA LEU A 184 -18.52 -27.87 -1.37
C LEU A 184 -18.90 -27.88 -2.86
N ASP A 185 -19.45 -26.76 -3.32
CA ASP A 185 -19.58 -26.45 -4.76
C ASP A 185 -18.42 -25.55 -5.18
N GLU A 186 -17.54 -26.03 -6.05
CA GLU A 186 -16.25 -25.40 -6.37
C GLU A 186 -16.21 -24.86 -7.82
N PRO A 187 -16.93 -23.77 -8.15
CA PRO A 187 -17.00 -23.25 -9.52
C PRO A 187 -15.69 -22.64 -10.03
N TYR A 188 -14.71 -22.44 -9.14
CA TYR A 188 -13.39 -21.90 -9.46
C TYR A 188 -12.40 -22.96 -9.95
N LEU A 189 -12.77 -24.24 -9.96
CA LEU A 189 -11.89 -25.30 -10.45
C LEU A 189 -11.55 -25.12 -11.92
N ASN A 190 -10.33 -25.50 -12.28
CA ASN A 190 -9.94 -25.58 -13.68
C ASN A 190 -10.86 -26.58 -14.42
N PRO A 191 -11.33 -26.27 -15.64
CA PRO A 191 -12.26 -27.14 -16.36
C PRO A 191 -11.74 -28.57 -16.52
N GLY A 192 -12.55 -29.55 -16.11
CA GLY A 192 -12.20 -30.98 -16.16
C GLY A 192 -11.54 -31.52 -14.89
N ASP A 193 -11.18 -30.66 -13.93
CA ASP A 193 -10.67 -31.11 -12.65
C ASP A 193 -11.75 -31.71 -11.76
N VAL A 194 -11.37 -32.76 -11.04
CA VAL A 194 -12.11 -33.27 -9.88
C VAL A 194 -11.53 -32.65 -8.60
N PRO A 195 -12.32 -32.54 -7.51
CA PRO A 195 -11.86 -31.92 -6.26
C PRO A 195 -10.58 -32.53 -5.70
N SER A 196 -10.45 -33.86 -5.74
CA SER A 196 -9.18 -34.55 -5.54
C SER A 196 -9.21 -35.96 -6.12
N THR A 197 -8.06 -36.43 -6.58
CA THR A 197 -7.82 -37.84 -6.92
C THR A 197 -7.34 -38.65 -5.72
N LEU A 198 -6.91 -37.98 -4.63
CA LEU A 198 -6.44 -38.58 -3.40
C LEU A 198 -7.58 -38.65 -2.38
N LYS A 199 -7.63 -39.74 -1.62
CA LYS A 199 -8.53 -39.86 -0.47
C LYS A 199 -7.80 -39.42 0.79
N PHE A 200 -8.40 -38.50 1.54
CA PHE A 200 -7.83 -37.98 2.77
C PHE A 200 -8.93 -37.45 3.70
N GLU A 201 -8.59 -37.39 4.98
CA GLU A 201 -9.37 -36.73 6.01
C GLU A 201 -8.39 -36.05 6.97
N VAL A 202 -8.48 -34.73 7.10
CA VAL A 202 -7.56 -33.92 7.90
C VAL A 202 -8.37 -33.04 8.82
N LYS A 203 -8.09 -33.13 10.12
CA LYS A 203 -8.52 -32.14 11.10
C LYS A 203 -7.44 -31.07 11.23
N VAL A 204 -7.78 -29.86 10.84
CA VAL A 204 -6.85 -28.72 10.80
C VAL A 204 -6.60 -28.24 12.23
N PRO A 205 -5.33 -28.27 12.71
CA PRO A 205 -5.00 -27.72 14.02
C PRO A 205 -5.24 -26.21 14.08
N GLU A 206 -5.50 -25.69 15.27
CA GLU A 206 -5.58 -24.24 15.51
C GLU A 206 -4.30 -23.51 15.05
N GLY A 207 -4.45 -22.30 14.51
CA GLY A 207 -3.35 -21.49 13.97
C GLY A 207 -2.74 -22.06 12.68
N ARG A 208 -3.43 -22.97 11.99
CA ARG A 208 -2.99 -23.56 10.73
C ARG A 208 -4.13 -23.60 9.72
N ILE A 209 -3.74 -23.69 8.45
CA ILE A 209 -4.65 -23.71 7.31
C ILE A 209 -4.36 -24.90 6.41
N PHE A 210 -5.41 -25.43 5.79
CA PHE A 210 -5.31 -26.43 4.71
C PHE A 210 -5.57 -25.75 3.38
N VAL A 211 -4.60 -25.83 2.46
CA VAL A 211 -4.61 -25.05 1.22
C VAL A 211 -4.58 -25.96 0.00
N MET A 212 -5.30 -25.58 -1.05
CA MET A 212 -5.35 -26.31 -2.31
C MET A 212 -5.24 -25.35 -3.49
N GLY A 213 -4.64 -25.82 -4.59
CA GLY A 213 -4.65 -25.07 -5.85
C GLY A 213 -6.01 -25.17 -6.54
N ASP A 214 -6.39 -24.15 -7.31
CA ASP A 214 -7.62 -24.17 -8.11
C ASP A 214 -7.48 -25.07 -9.34
N HIS A 215 -6.26 -25.25 -9.85
CA HIS A 215 -5.92 -26.28 -10.85
C HIS A 215 -5.46 -27.55 -10.10
N ARG A 216 -6.44 -28.33 -9.63
CA ARG A 216 -6.28 -29.50 -8.75
C ARG A 216 -5.38 -30.56 -9.31
N SER A 217 -5.41 -30.79 -10.62
CA SER A 217 -4.58 -31.78 -11.31
C SER A 217 -3.13 -31.33 -11.48
N ASN A 218 -2.86 -30.02 -11.39
CA ASN A 218 -1.53 -29.42 -11.58
C ASN A 218 -1.04 -28.65 -10.33
N SER A 219 -1.38 -29.15 -9.14
CA SER A 219 -1.06 -28.48 -7.88
C SER A 219 -0.53 -29.46 -6.83
N ALA A 220 0.77 -29.33 -6.51
CA ALA A 220 1.38 -29.95 -5.33
C ALA A 220 1.07 -29.11 -4.08
N ASP A 221 -0.10 -29.32 -3.50
CA ASP A 221 -0.61 -28.58 -2.33
C ASP A 221 -0.72 -29.46 -1.08
N SER A 222 -1.50 -29.07 -0.06
CA SER A 222 -1.60 -29.78 1.22
C SER A 222 -1.88 -31.27 1.07
N ARG A 223 -2.61 -31.68 0.04
CA ARG A 223 -2.99 -33.08 -0.22
C ARG A 223 -1.81 -34.00 -0.48
N PHE A 224 -0.70 -33.45 -0.97
CA PHE A 224 0.52 -34.20 -1.31
C PHE A 224 1.56 -34.21 -0.19
N HIS A 225 1.28 -33.52 0.92
CA HIS A 225 2.20 -33.35 2.04
C HIS A 225 1.61 -33.86 3.36
N LEU A 226 0.63 -34.76 3.29
CA LEU A 226 -0.09 -35.31 4.44
C LEU A 226 0.80 -36.14 5.38
N ASP A 227 1.92 -36.65 4.87
CA ASP A 227 2.95 -37.38 5.60
C ASP A 227 3.91 -36.47 6.39
N LYS A 228 3.93 -35.16 6.09
CA LYS A 228 4.80 -34.18 6.76
C LYS A 228 4.22 -33.70 8.09
N PRO A 229 5.06 -33.14 9.00
CA PRO A 229 4.60 -32.55 10.25
C PRO A 229 3.50 -31.52 10.01
N GLY A 230 2.34 -31.71 10.67
CA GLY A 230 1.16 -30.89 10.42
C GLY A 230 0.16 -31.47 9.43
N GLN A 231 0.35 -32.68 8.91
CA GLN A 231 -0.60 -33.35 8.01
C GLN A 231 -0.92 -32.49 6.77
N GLY A 232 0.11 -31.91 6.17
CA GLY A 232 0.00 -31.04 4.99
C GLY A 232 -0.57 -29.65 5.28
N THR A 233 -0.82 -29.26 6.53
CA THR A 233 -1.26 -27.90 6.88
C THR A 233 -0.09 -26.91 6.94
N VAL A 234 -0.40 -25.65 6.66
CA VAL A 234 0.55 -24.52 6.68
C VAL A 234 0.29 -23.69 7.93
N SER A 235 1.33 -23.20 8.61
CA SER A 235 1.15 -22.29 9.75
C SER A 235 0.60 -20.94 9.29
N GLU A 236 -0.31 -20.33 10.04
CA GLU A 236 -0.76 -18.97 9.75
C GLU A 236 0.39 -17.96 9.82
N ASP A 237 1.41 -18.21 10.64
CA ASP A 237 2.62 -17.38 10.73
C ASP A 237 3.49 -17.41 9.46
N GLU A 238 3.31 -18.42 8.60
CA GLU A 238 4.01 -18.55 7.32
C GLU A 238 3.28 -17.81 6.20
N VAL A 239 2.06 -17.32 6.46
CA VAL A 239 1.27 -16.55 5.50
C VAL A 239 1.84 -15.14 5.37
N VAL A 240 2.33 -14.83 4.17
CA VAL A 240 2.85 -13.52 3.80
C VAL A 240 1.71 -12.51 3.64
N GLY A 241 0.56 -12.96 3.15
CA GLY A 241 -0.66 -12.15 3.10
C GLY A 241 -1.71 -12.70 2.14
N ARG A 242 -2.84 -11.99 2.03
CA ARG A 242 -3.95 -12.36 1.14
C ARG A 242 -3.84 -11.69 -0.22
N ALA A 243 -3.94 -12.47 -1.29
CA ALA A 243 -4.05 -11.99 -2.65
C ALA A 243 -5.43 -11.36 -2.89
N VAL A 244 -5.48 -10.05 -3.18
CA VAL A 244 -6.74 -9.30 -3.31
C VAL A 244 -7.05 -8.85 -4.73
N VAL A 245 -6.03 -8.56 -5.53
CA VAL A 245 -6.20 -7.97 -6.87
C VAL A 245 -5.11 -8.48 -7.81
N ILE A 246 -5.50 -8.88 -9.02
CA ILE A 246 -4.57 -9.01 -10.15
C ILE A 246 -4.40 -7.61 -10.73
N ALA A 247 -3.21 -7.01 -10.62
CA ALA A 247 -2.97 -5.63 -11.05
C ALA A 247 -2.36 -5.54 -12.45
N TRP A 248 -1.79 -6.62 -12.97
CA TRP A 248 -1.19 -6.68 -14.30
C TRP A 248 -1.27 -8.10 -14.87
N PRO A 249 -1.49 -8.27 -16.19
CA PRO A 249 -1.65 -7.24 -17.22
C PRO A 249 -2.99 -6.48 -17.09
N PHE A 250 -3.06 -5.24 -17.58
CA PHE A 250 -4.26 -4.40 -17.43
C PHE A 250 -5.54 -5.01 -18.03
N GLY A 251 -5.42 -5.91 -19.02
CA GLY A 251 -6.55 -6.66 -19.58
C GLY A 251 -7.07 -7.81 -18.69
N HIS A 252 -6.36 -8.12 -17.60
CA HIS A 252 -6.71 -9.14 -16.61
C HIS A 252 -6.87 -8.54 -15.21
N TRP A 253 -7.08 -7.22 -15.11
CA TRP A 253 -7.33 -6.59 -13.83
C TRP A 253 -8.65 -7.10 -13.25
N ARG A 254 -8.56 -7.85 -12.16
CA ARG A 254 -9.70 -8.41 -11.43
C ARG A 254 -9.44 -8.40 -9.93
N ARG A 255 -10.50 -8.19 -9.15
CA ARG A 255 -10.49 -8.42 -7.70
C ARG A 255 -10.69 -9.92 -7.44
N LEU A 256 -9.84 -10.50 -6.60
CA LEU A 256 -10.02 -11.86 -6.13
C LEU A 256 -11.07 -11.83 -5.02
N GLU A 257 -12.27 -12.25 -5.36
CA GLU A 257 -13.40 -12.33 -4.44
C GLU A 257 -13.43 -13.69 -3.75
N GLU A 258 -13.93 -13.70 -2.52
CA GLU A 258 -14.18 -14.92 -1.77
C GLU A 258 -15.40 -15.63 -2.37
N PRO A 259 -15.25 -16.88 -2.88
CA PRO A 259 -16.38 -17.61 -3.42
C PRO A 259 -17.44 -17.89 -2.35
N GLY A 260 -18.72 -17.80 -2.72
CA GLY A 260 -19.83 -18.19 -1.83
C GLY A 260 -19.85 -19.68 -1.45
N THR A 261 -18.95 -20.49 -2.03
CA THR A 261 -18.72 -21.92 -1.74
C THR A 261 -18.67 -22.25 -0.25
N TYR A 262 -18.07 -21.38 0.56
CA TYR A 262 -17.81 -21.64 1.98
C TYR A 262 -18.85 -21.02 2.92
N ALA A 263 -19.79 -20.23 2.40
CA ALA A 263 -20.75 -19.48 3.22
C ALA A 263 -21.71 -20.38 4.02
N SER A 264 -21.93 -21.62 3.56
CA SER A 264 -22.80 -22.61 4.21
C SER A 264 -22.04 -23.55 5.17
N VAL A 265 -20.72 -23.45 5.24
CA VAL A 265 -19.88 -24.31 6.09
C VAL A 265 -19.99 -23.81 7.54
N PRO A 266 -20.42 -24.64 8.50
CA PRO A 266 -20.46 -24.25 9.90
C PRO A 266 -19.04 -24.08 10.44
N GLU A 267 -18.88 -23.23 11.45
CA GLU A 267 -17.59 -23.10 12.13
C GLU A 267 -17.13 -24.42 12.74
N GLY A 268 -15.82 -24.68 12.65
CA GLY A 268 -15.20 -25.82 13.28
C GLY A 268 -15.50 -25.84 14.77
N SER A 269 -15.94 -26.97 15.30
CA SER A 269 -16.03 -27.14 16.75
C SER A 269 -14.62 -27.22 17.30
N ALA A 270 -14.04 -26.06 17.64
CA ALA A 270 -13.00 -25.97 18.65
C ALA A 270 -13.49 -26.79 19.84
N GLY A 271 -12.77 -27.86 20.17
CA GLY A 271 -13.24 -28.89 21.09
C GLY A 271 -13.90 -28.24 22.28
N ALA A 272 -15.21 -28.48 22.45
CA ALA A 272 -15.98 -27.92 23.54
C ALA A 272 -15.26 -28.27 24.84
N THR A 273 -14.57 -27.29 25.43
CA THR A 273 -14.44 -27.28 26.87
C THR A 273 -15.87 -27.30 27.36
N ALA A 274 -16.25 -28.38 28.05
CA ALA A 274 -17.58 -28.56 28.58
C ALA A 274 -17.90 -27.40 29.53
N GLY A 275 -18.44 -26.32 28.97
CA GLY A 275 -19.09 -25.25 29.70
C GLY A 275 -20.27 -25.90 30.37
N ARG A 276 -20.15 -26.10 31.68
CA ARG A 276 -21.22 -26.60 32.54
C ARG A 276 -22.49 -25.82 32.23
N ALA A 277 -23.46 -26.50 31.63
CA ALA A 277 -24.77 -25.93 31.38
C ALA A 277 -25.33 -25.38 32.70
N PRO A 278 -25.88 -24.15 32.75
CA PRO A 278 -26.61 -23.72 33.92
C PRO A 278 -27.89 -24.56 34.01
N SER A 279 -27.97 -25.41 35.02
CA SER A 279 -29.18 -26.14 35.38
C SER A 279 -30.24 -25.13 35.87
N ASN A 280 -31.05 -24.62 34.95
CA ASN A 280 -32.29 -23.95 35.31
C ASN A 280 -33.37 -25.01 35.56
N SER A 281 -33.24 -25.76 36.67
CA SER A 281 -34.37 -26.50 37.23
C SER A 281 -35.18 -25.53 38.09
N VAL A 282 -36.30 -25.07 37.56
CA VAL A 282 -37.25 -24.22 38.28
C VAL A 282 -37.99 -25.10 39.28
N SER A 283 -37.63 -25.00 40.56
CA SER A 283 -38.36 -25.64 41.66
C SER A 283 -39.62 -24.82 41.94
N SER A 284 -40.78 -25.47 41.85
CA SER A 284 -42.10 -24.89 42.12
C SER A 284 -42.49 -25.10 43.59
N GLN A 285 -41.93 -24.31 44.51
CA GLN A 285 -42.51 -24.16 45.86
C GLN A 285 -41.81 -23.07 46.67
N ASP A 286 -42.32 -21.85 46.57
CA ASP A 286 -42.45 -21.02 47.77
C ASP A 286 -43.50 -19.93 47.56
N ARG A 287 -44.50 -19.90 48.43
CA ARG A 287 -45.76 -19.14 48.27
C ARG A 287 -45.81 -17.85 49.10
N ASN A 288 -44.70 -17.38 49.65
CA ASN A 288 -44.65 -16.19 50.50
C ASN A 288 -43.29 -15.44 50.47
N GLY A 289 -42.84 -15.02 49.27
CA GLY A 289 -41.66 -14.17 49.11
C GLY A 289 -41.99 -12.89 48.36
N MET A 290 -41.77 -11.73 48.98
CA MET A 290 -41.96 -10.40 48.37
C MET A 290 -41.17 -10.26 47.06
N VAL A 291 -41.83 -9.77 46.01
CA VAL A 291 -41.19 -9.41 44.74
C VAL A 291 -40.32 -8.17 44.95
N LEU A 292 -39.00 -8.35 44.95
CA LEU A 292 -38.04 -7.24 44.90
C LEU A 292 -37.84 -6.86 43.43
N LEU A 293 -38.41 -5.73 43.01
CA LEU A 293 -38.17 -5.14 41.69
C LEU A 293 -36.72 -4.64 41.61
N PRO A 294 -35.93 -4.99 40.59
CA PRO A 294 -34.64 -4.35 40.37
C PRO A 294 -34.84 -2.91 39.88
N THR A 295 -34.24 -1.96 40.58
CA THR A 295 -34.15 -0.54 40.21
C THR A 295 -33.38 -0.34 38.90
N PRO A 296 -33.80 0.56 38.00
CA PRO A 296 -33.04 0.89 36.80
C PRO A 296 -32.01 1.97 37.18
N ALA A 297 -30.77 1.55 37.44
CA ALA A 297 -29.66 2.47 37.65
C ALA A 297 -28.62 2.27 36.53
N GLU A 298 -28.57 3.29 35.69
CA GLU A 298 -27.40 3.80 34.98
C GLU A 298 -26.96 3.11 33.67
N LEU A 299 -27.38 3.74 32.57
CA LEU A 299 -26.78 3.63 31.25
C LEU A 299 -25.48 4.47 31.23
N PRO A 300 -24.31 3.92 30.87
CA PRO A 300 -23.15 4.76 30.60
C PRO A 300 -23.35 5.52 29.28
N LEU A 301 -23.53 6.83 29.43
CA LEU A 301 -23.59 7.83 28.38
C LEU A 301 -22.28 7.84 27.55
N VAL A 302 -22.46 7.63 26.24
CA VAL A 302 -21.90 8.43 25.13
C VAL A 302 -20.61 9.20 25.47
N MET A 303 -19.47 8.60 25.14
CA MET A 303 -18.18 9.30 25.12
C MET A 303 -17.93 9.95 23.76
N GLY A 304 -18.07 11.28 23.75
CA GLY A 304 -17.03 12.16 23.24
C GLY A 304 -16.90 12.32 21.73
N VAL A 305 -17.80 13.12 21.13
CA VAL A 305 -17.52 13.84 19.89
C VAL A 305 -16.35 14.79 20.12
N VAL A 306 -15.19 14.47 19.53
CA VAL A 306 -14.01 15.34 19.52
C VAL A 306 -14.35 16.60 18.70
N GLY A 307 -14.40 17.74 19.40
CA GLY A 307 -14.74 19.03 18.84
C GLY A 307 -13.74 19.49 17.77
N LEU A 308 -14.28 19.82 16.58
CA LEU A 308 -13.62 20.67 15.61
C LEU A 308 -13.38 22.06 16.21
N ARG A 309 -12.15 22.32 16.68
CA ARG A 309 -11.69 23.69 16.90
C ARG A 309 -11.46 24.37 15.56
N ARG A 310 -12.37 25.30 15.22
CA ARG A 310 -12.18 26.32 14.19
C ARG A 310 -10.88 27.10 14.48
N ILE A 311 -9.85 26.84 13.69
CA ILE A 311 -8.65 27.68 13.64
C ILE A 311 -8.98 28.95 12.86
N GLY A 312 -8.63 30.08 13.46
CA GLY A 312 -9.07 31.42 13.10
C GLY A 312 -8.63 31.92 11.72
N ARG A 313 -9.40 32.91 11.25
CA ARG A 313 -9.18 33.72 10.05
C ARG A 313 -7.76 34.31 10.03
N GLY A 314 -6.87 33.72 9.24
CA GLY A 314 -5.64 34.37 8.79
C GLY A 314 -5.97 35.41 7.71
N ARG A 315 -5.67 36.69 7.97
CA ARG A 315 -5.72 37.78 6.98
C ARG A 315 -4.81 37.44 5.79
N TRP A 316 -5.41 37.14 4.65
CA TRP A 316 -4.69 37.08 3.37
C TRP A 316 -4.22 38.50 3.02
N HIS A 317 -2.91 38.76 3.14
CA HIS A 317 -2.29 39.90 2.47
C HIS A 317 -2.11 39.52 0.99
N GLY A 318 -3.09 39.88 0.18
CA GLY A 318 -2.95 39.91 -1.27
C GLY A 318 -1.93 40.98 -1.65
N VAL A 319 -0.71 40.56 -2.02
CA VAL A 319 0.22 41.45 -2.70
C VAL A 319 -0.23 41.54 -4.15
N ARG A 320 -1.09 42.52 -4.45
CA ARG A 320 -1.24 43.06 -5.80
C ARG A 320 0.11 43.63 -6.22
N SER A 321 0.87 42.91 -7.04
CA SER A 321 1.90 43.52 -7.86
C SER A 321 1.21 44.29 -8.99
N GLY A 322 0.82 45.53 -8.69
CA GLY A 322 0.47 46.52 -9.70
C GLY A 322 1.73 46.98 -10.41
N CYS A 323 1.87 46.54 -11.67
CA CYS A 323 2.67 47.04 -12.80
C CYS A 323 2.82 45.81 -13.72
N GLY A 324 2.02 45.63 -14.77
CA GLY A 324 1.90 46.58 -15.88
C GLY A 324 2.90 46.19 -16.97
N GLY A 325 2.43 45.44 -17.97
CA GLY A 325 2.90 45.62 -19.35
C GLY A 325 3.89 44.61 -19.96
N PHE A 326 3.32 43.82 -20.88
CA PHE A 326 3.82 43.51 -22.24
C PHE A 326 5.13 42.74 -22.47
N GLY A 327 4.97 41.61 -23.18
CA GLY A 327 5.77 41.32 -24.37
C GLY A 327 6.89 40.30 -24.18
N GLY A 328 6.70 39.10 -24.75
CA GLY A 328 7.81 38.16 -24.87
C GLY A 328 7.46 36.73 -25.24
N ARG A 329 6.51 36.50 -26.17
CA ARG A 329 6.45 35.22 -26.87
C ARG A 329 7.76 35.05 -27.65
N ARG A 330 8.68 34.21 -27.16
CA ARG A 330 9.80 33.74 -27.98
C ARG A 330 9.28 32.69 -28.96
N THR A 331 8.95 33.14 -30.15
CA THR A 331 8.85 32.28 -31.33
C THR A 331 10.24 31.76 -31.68
N ILE A 332 10.41 30.44 -31.64
CA ILE A 332 11.55 29.74 -32.21
C ILE A 332 11.48 29.91 -33.73
N ARG A 333 12.32 30.78 -34.30
CA ARG A 333 12.55 30.83 -35.76
C ARG A 333 13.65 29.82 -36.09
N THR A 334 13.27 28.74 -36.76
CA THR A 334 14.20 27.83 -37.43
C THR A 334 14.79 28.53 -38.65
N ARG A 335 16.13 28.56 -38.71
CA ARG A 335 16.90 29.16 -39.80
C ARG A 335 16.95 28.15 -40.94
N ARG A 336 16.13 28.34 -41.98
CA ARG A 336 16.20 27.59 -43.24
C ARG A 336 17.36 28.13 -44.06
N THR A 337 18.40 27.33 -44.24
CA THR A 337 19.50 27.59 -45.19
C THR A 337 18.99 27.42 -46.61
N ARG A 338 19.31 28.38 -47.47
CA ARG A 338 18.96 28.44 -48.89
C ARG A 338 20.25 28.29 -49.71
N GLY A 339 20.21 27.44 -50.73
CA GLY A 339 21.17 27.43 -51.84
C GLY A 339 21.43 26.03 -52.41
N PRO A 340 21.79 25.88 -53.70
CA PRO A 340 21.45 26.69 -54.87
C PRO A 340 20.69 25.89 -55.95
N ALA A 341 20.18 26.62 -56.94
CA ALA A 341 19.52 26.11 -58.14
C ALA A 341 20.51 25.41 -59.09
N TYR A 342 20.06 24.34 -59.74
CA TYR A 342 20.63 23.86 -61.00
C TYR A 342 19.48 23.56 -61.98
N GLU A 343 19.72 23.91 -63.23
CA GLU A 343 18.77 24.09 -64.33
C GLU A 343 18.95 22.96 -65.37
N ARG A 344 17.86 22.66 -66.12
CA ARG A 344 17.77 21.93 -67.41
C ARG A 344 18.03 20.41 -67.38
N ARG A 345 17.35 19.55 -68.15
CA ARG A 345 16.56 19.65 -69.41
C ARG A 345 15.73 18.34 -69.58
N GLY A 346 14.56 18.38 -70.23
CA GLY A 346 13.73 17.20 -70.62
C GLY A 346 14.33 16.35 -71.75
N PRO A 347 13.58 15.55 -72.55
CA PRO A 347 12.12 15.47 -72.76
C PRO A 347 11.52 14.06 -72.45
N GLY A 348 10.21 13.84 -72.28
CA GLY A 348 9.19 13.70 -73.32
C GLY A 348 8.91 12.21 -73.64
N GLY A 349 7.67 11.75 -73.46
CA GLY A 349 7.23 10.39 -73.86
C GLY A 349 5.80 10.07 -73.41
N CYS A 350 4.90 9.92 -74.39
CA CYS A 350 3.46 9.65 -74.30
C CYS A 350 3.13 8.15 -74.24
N GLY A 351 1.88 7.83 -73.84
CA GLY A 351 1.12 6.61 -74.17
C GLY A 351 1.46 5.40 -73.30
N GLU A 352 0.53 4.56 -72.84
CA GLU A 352 -0.92 4.36 -73.01
C GLU A 352 -1.46 3.75 -71.71
#